data_AF-A0A7L8UGG9-F1
#
_entry.id   AF-A0A7L8UGG9-F1
#
_cell.length_a   1.000
_cell.length_b   1.000
_cell.length_c   1.000
_cell.angle_alpha   90.00
_cell.angle_beta   90.00
_cell.angle_gamma   90.00
#
_symmetry.space_group_name_H-M   'P 1'
#
loop_
_entity.id
_entity.type
_entity.pdbx_description
1 polymer ?
#
loop_
_entity_poly.entity_id
_entity_poly.type
_entity_poly.pdbx_seq_one_letter_code
_entity_poly.pdbx_strand_id
1 'polypeptide(L)'
;MENHNIKPEKITKPIQLLAVWLIGLILIVSALLTAAGTIDQPSWLPAFFSISAVSIIPLFLALIFLLQTRFRPQMQEDEYYSKFLNTNTLEVIGNQENEFFIESMTGKIDEKFIELSTITKDQIVLLQGTISELGLRIPNNTIIEQKKEFDTFDKFIKNAKKNISVNLKLKNIDSVLSLLMESNIKISNFFGKNDDNDEPDLFIITFGRDVELETLKSVVKILVPLGLTHLATTVSKNILYIGAYTYKTKPIAILDFEMLEVIESANSTSDIFNQVELKMKKNITSK
;
A
#
# COMPACT_ATOMS: atom_id res chain seq x y z
N MET A 1 -16.39 -32.31 26.26
CA MET A 1 -15.19 -32.68 25.49
C MET A 1 -14.91 -31.55 24.53
N GLU A 2 -14.05 -30.62 24.92
CA GLU A 2 -13.64 -29.50 24.04
C GLU A 2 -12.62 -30.00 23.03
N ASN A 3 -12.99 -29.99 21.75
CA ASN A 3 -12.10 -30.28 20.64
C ASN A 3 -11.07 -29.14 20.50
N HIS A 4 -9.87 -29.34 21.04
CA HIS A 4 -8.70 -28.51 20.76
C HIS A 4 -8.21 -28.78 19.34
N ASN A 5 -8.82 -28.09 18.38
CA ASN A 5 -8.36 -28.06 17.00
C ASN A 5 -7.10 -27.19 16.93
N ILE A 6 -5.92 -27.83 16.90
CA ILE A 6 -4.64 -27.13 16.70
C ILE A 6 -4.66 -26.54 15.29
N LYS A 7 -4.77 -25.22 15.17
CA LYS A 7 -4.65 -24.50 13.89
C LYS A 7 -3.16 -24.38 13.52
N PRO A 8 -2.65 -25.12 12.52
CA PRO A 8 -1.22 -25.12 12.17
C PRO A 8 -0.72 -23.74 11.73
N GLU A 9 -1.63 -22.91 11.25
CA GLU A 9 -1.45 -21.57 10.70
C GLU A 9 -1.03 -20.51 11.74
N LYS A 10 -1.18 -20.82 13.04
CA LYS A 10 -0.80 -19.92 14.15
C LYS A 10 0.59 -20.19 14.74
N ILE A 11 1.37 -21.10 14.15
CA ILE A 11 2.73 -21.42 14.59
C ILE A 11 3.71 -20.45 13.89
N THR A 12 3.70 -19.17 14.28
CA THR A 12 4.51 -18.12 13.65
C THR A 12 5.80 -17.81 14.38
N LYS A 13 6.01 -18.39 15.58
CA LYS A 13 7.22 -18.13 16.37
C LYS A 13 8.22 -19.29 16.21
N PRO A 14 9.48 -19.03 15.84
CA PRO A 14 10.54 -20.06 15.73
C PRO A 14 10.67 -20.95 16.98
N ILE A 15 10.31 -20.42 18.15
CA ILE A 15 10.27 -21.14 19.43
C ILE A 15 9.22 -22.26 19.45
N GLN A 16 8.07 -22.09 18.78
CA GLN A 16 7.01 -23.11 18.77
C GLN A 16 7.34 -24.26 17.82
N LEU A 17 7.99 -23.97 16.68
CA LEU A 17 8.49 -25.01 15.77
C LEU A 17 9.55 -25.88 16.47
N LEU A 18 10.42 -25.26 17.28
CA LEU A 18 11.42 -25.97 18.09
C LEU A 18 10.76 -26.91 19.11
N ALA A 19 9.65 -26.49 19.74
CA ALA A 19 8.90 -27.33 20.67
C ALA A 19 8.31 -28.59 20.01
N VAL A 20 7.75 -28.46 18.81
CA VAL A 20 7.22 -29.61 18.04
C VAL A 20 8.35 -30.58 17.68
N TRP A 21 9.49 -30.07 17.23
CA TRP A 21 10.66 -30.89 16.93
C TRP A 21 11.22 -31.60 18.17
N LEU A 22 11.20 -30.95 19.33
CA LEU A 22 11.63 -31.55 20.60
C LEU A 22 10.70 -32.70 21.03
N ILE A 23 9.39 -32.54 20.86
CA ILE A 23 8.40 -33.61 21.10
C ILE A 23 8.65 -34.77 20.13
N GLY A 24 8.86 -34.48 18.84
CA GLY A 24 9.20 -35.49 17.83
C GLY A 24 10.49 -36.25 18.17
N LEU A 25 11.52 -35.56 18.64
CA LEU A 25 12.78 -36.17 19.07
C LEU A 25 12.56 -37.12 20.25
N ILE A 26 11.79 -36.70 21.26
CA ILE A 26 11.47 -37.54 22.42
C ILE A 26 10.75 -38.82 21.96
N LEU A 27 9.76 -38.70 21.08
CA LEU A 27 9.02 -39.86 20.54
C LEU A 27 9.92 -40.83 19.78
N ILE A 28 10.83 -40.32 18.94
CA ILE A 28 11.76 -41.15 18.17
C ILE A 28 12.76 -41.85 19.10
N VAL A 29 13.34 -41.14 20.07
CA VAL A 29 14.28 -41.72 21.04
C VAL A 29 13.58 -42.79 21.88
N SER A 30 12.36 -42.52 22.35
CA SER A 30 11.57 -43.52 23.07
C SER A 30 11.29 -44.75 22.22
N ALA A 31 10.89 -44.58 20.95
CA ALA A 31 10.64 -45.70 20.05
C ALA A 31 11.90 -46.54 19.80
N LEU A 32 13.05 -45.91 19.59
CA LEU A 32 14.34 -46.60 19.40
C LEU A 32 14.78 -47.36 20.66
N LEU A 33 14.63 -46.76 21.84
CA LEU A 33 15.00 -47.41 23.10
C LEU A 33 14.06 -48.58 23.43
N THR A 34 12.76 -48.42 23.15
CA THR A 34 11.79 -49.52 23.27
C THR A 34 12.11 -50.64 22.28
N ALA A 35 12.46 -50.33 21.03
CA ALA A 35 12.89 -51.34 20.04
C ALA A 35 14.16 -52.07 20.50
N ALA A 36 15.13 -51.35 21.08
CA ALA A 36 16.35 -51.94 21.63
C ALA A 36 16.07 -52.91 22.79
N GLY A 37 15.06 -52.63 23.61
CA GLY A 37 14.68 -53.47 24.76
C GLY A 37 13.68 -54.59 24.45
N THR A 38 13.15 -54.65 23.23
CA THR A 38 12.12 -55.63 22.84
C THR A 38 12.56 -56.60 21.74
N ILE A 39 13.58 -56.25 20.95
CA ILE A 39 14.06 -57.08 19.84
C ILE A 39 15.34 -57.78 20.24
N ASP A 40 15.28 -59.07 20.58
CA ASP A 40 16.46 -59.83 21.02
C ASP A 40 17.32 -60.40 19.87
N GLN A 41 16.78 -60.45 18.65
CA GLN A 41 17.48 -61.01 17.48
C GLN A 41 17.31 -60.13 16.24
N PRO A 42 18.37 -59.92 15.45
CA PRO A 42 19.76 -60.36 15.65
C PRO A 42 20.51 -59.55 16.74
N SER A 43 21.53 -60.14 17.37
CA SER A 43 22.20 -59.61 18.57
C SER A 43 22.88 -58.24 18.41
N TRP A 44 23.18 -57.82 17.18
CA TRP A 44 23.74 -56.49 16.90
C TRP A 44 22.68 -55.38 16.89
N LEU A 45 21.41 -55.74 16.76
CA LEU A 45 20.31 -54.80 16.51
C LEU A 45 19.93 -53.96 17.75
N PRO A 46 19.88 -54.51 18.98
CA PRO A 46 19.72 -53.72 20.20
C PRO A 46 20.80 -52.64 20.36
N ALA A 47 22.06 -53.03 20.18
CA ALA A 47 23.20 -52.12 20.29
C ALA A 47 23.11 -51.01 19.24
N PHE A 48 22.72 -51.35 18.01
CA PHE A 48 22.50 -50.38 16.94
C PHE A 48 21.42 -49.34 17.28
N PHE A 49 20.28 -49.77 17.83
CA PHE A 49 19.22 -48.86 18.24
C PHE A 49 19.61 -47.97 19.42
N SER A 50 20.33 -48.50 20.42
CA SER A 50 20.85 -47.71 21.54
C SER A 50 21.86 -46.65 21.09
N ILE A 51 22.80 -47.02 20.21
CA ILE A 51 23.78 -46.07 19.65
C ILE A 51 23.07 -45.00 18.83
N SER A 52 22.10 -45.39 18.00
CA SER A 52 21.31 -44.46 17.19
C SER A 52 20.52 -43.47 18.06
N ALA A 53 19.93 -43.93 19.16
CA ALA A 53 19.20 -43.08 20.11
C ALA A 53 20.11 -42.06 20.82
N VAL A 54 21.39 -42.39 21.06
CA VAL A 54 22.36 -41.45 21.63
C VAL A 54 22.89 -40.49 20.58
N SER A 55 23.18 -40.97 19.35
CA SER A 55 23.75 -40.15 18.27
C SER A 55 22.78 -39.13 17.68
N ILE A 56 21.46 -39.39 17.75
CA ILE A 56 20.46 -38.47 17.20
C ILE A 56 20.37 -37.15 17.97
N ILE A 57 20.69 -37.15 19.27
CA ILE A 57 20.66 -35.96 20.13
C ILE A 57 21.71 -34.90 19.70
N PRO A 58 23.02 -35.22 19.61
CA PRO A 58 24.01 -34.25 19.16
C PRO A 58 23.83 -33.86 17.69
N LEU A 59 23.37 -34.78 16.83
CA LEU A 59 23.04 -34.47 15.44
C LEU A 59 21.91 -33.43 15.35
N PHE A 60 20.86 -33.61 16.13
CA PHE A 60 19.73 -32.69 16.18
C PHE A 60 20.14 -31.31 16.71
N LEU A 61 20.94 -31.26 17.79
CA LEU A 61 21.47 -30.00 18.31
C LEU A 61 22.37 -29.28 17.30
N ALA A 62 23.21 -30.01 16.56
CA ALA A 62 24.05 -29.45 15.50
C ALA A 62 23.20 -28.85 14.36
N LEU A 63 22.11 -29.51 13.97
CA LEU A 63 21.18 -29.00 12.97
C LEU A 63 20.44 -27.75 13.45
N ILE A 64 19.96 -27.72 14.71
CA ILE A 64 19.37 -26.51 15.30
C ILE A 64 20.38 -25.38 15.31
N PHE A 65 21.62 -25.64 15.74
CA PHE A 65 22.67 -24.64 15.79
C PHE A 65 22.99 -24.09 14.40
N LEU A 66 23.06 -24.96 13.39
CA LEU A 66 23.25 -24.56 11.99
C LEU A 66 22.07 -23.70 11.50
N LEU A 67 20.84 -24.05 11.87
CA LEU A 67 19.64 -23.29 11.54
C LEU A 67 19.62 -21.90 12.22
N GLN A 68 20.08 -21.81 13.46
CA GLN A 68 20.17 -20.56 14.22
C GLN A 68 21.34 -19.67 13.84
N THR A 69 22.38 -20.18 13.18
CA THR A 69 23.58 -19.39 12.83
C THR A 69 23.65 -19.06 11.35
N ARG A 70 23.42 -20.05 10.48
CA ARG A 70 23.53 -19.90 9.02
C ARG A 70 22.26 -19.37 8.37
N PHE A 71 21.10 -19.76 8.88
CA PHE A 71 19.80 -19.35 8.34
C PHE A 71 19.19 -18.18 9.13
N ARG A 72 19.90 -17.64 10.13
CA ARG A 72 19.46 -16.43 10.85
C ARG A 72 19.36 -15.20 9.95
N PRO A 73 20.30 -14.90 9.04
CA PRO A 73 20.12 -13.82 8.09
C PRO A 73 18.88 -14.06 7.23
N GLN A 74 18.66 -15.28 6.72
CA GLN A 74 17.54 -15.59 5.84
C GLN A 74 16.16 -15.62 6.54
N MET A 75 16.11 -15.88 7.85
CA MET A 75 14.90 -15.71 8.68
C MET A 75 14.72 -14.28 9.21
N GLN A 76 15.72 -13.41 9.07
CA GLN A 76 15.67 -11.97 9.38
C GLN A 76 15.56 -11.09 8.11
N GLU A 77 15.92 -11.63 6.95
CA GLU A 77 15.81 -11.03 5.63
C GLU A 77 14.39 -11.26 5.10
N ASP A 78 13.43 -10.52 5.66
CA ASP A 78 12.21 -10.14 4.93
C ASP A 78 12.54 -9.55 3.53
N GLU A 79 13.80 -9.15 3.28
CA GLU A 79 14.28 -8.59 2.02
C GLU A 79 14.32 -9.58 0.84
N TYR A 80 14.67 -10.87 1.05
CA TYR A 80 14.64 -11.87 -0.04
C TYR A 80 13.23 -12.39 -0.32
N TYR A 81 12.34 -12.41 0.67
CA TYR A 81 10.91 -12.65 0.44
C TYR A 81 10.27 -11.46 -0.27
N SER A 82 10.68 -10.22 0.03
CA SER A 82 10.27 -9.02 -0.71
C SER A 82 10.71 -9.08 -2.17
N LYS A 83 11.93 -9.53 -2.47
CA LYS A 83 12.43 -9.67 -3.85
C LYS A 83 11.76 -10.80 -4.64
N PHE A 84 11.45 -11.93 -3.97
CA PHE A 84 10.73 -13.05 -4.58
C PHE A 84 9.23 -12.74 -4.76
N LEU A 85 8.60 -11.99 -3.84
CA LEU A 85 7.25 -11.45 -3.98
C LEU A 85 7.15 -10.36 -5.04
N ASN A 86 8.17 -9.51 -5.23
CA ASN A 86 8.25 -8.53 -6.31
C ASN A 86 8.37 -9.16 -7.71
N THR A 87 8.82 -10.42 -7.77
CA THR A 87 8.92 -11.17 -9.05
C THR A 87 7.67 -12.02 -9.30
N ASN A 88 6.96 -12.43 -8.23
CA ASN A 88 5.70 -13.19 -8.29
C ASN A 88 4.44 -12.32 -8.03
N THR A 89 4.55 -10.99 -8.01
CA THR A 89 3.45 -10.05 -7.66
C THR A 89 2.31 -10.05 -8.67
N LEU A 90 2.48 -10.77 -9.79
CA LEU A 90 1.40 -11.05 -10.75
C LEU A 90 0.43 -12.15 -10.25
N GLU A 91 0.73 -12.88 -9.17
CA GLU A 91 -0.14 -13.95 -8.64
C GLU A 91 -0.79 -13.68 -7.26
N VAL A 92 -0.50 -12.55 -6.59
CA VAL A 92 -0.91 -12.32 -5.18
C VAL A 92 -2.23 -11.55 -5.05
N ILE A 93 -3.34 -12.19 -5.41
CA ILE A 93 -4.70 -11.75 -5.01
C ILE A 93 -4.98 -12.09 -3.52
N GLY A 94 -4.12 -12.88 -2.85
CA GLY A 94 -4.42 -13.52 -1.57
C GLY A 94 -4.03 -12.82 -0.25
N ASN A 95 -3.14 -11.81 -0.22
CA ASN A 95 -2.55 -11.32 1.05
C ASN A 95 -2.80 -9.82 1.35
N GLN A 96 -3.97 -9.31 1.00
CA GLN A 96 -4.31 -7.88 1.01
C GLN A 96 -4.65 -7.24 2.41
N GLU A 97 -4.35 -7.87 3.54
CA GLU A 97 -4.58 -7.27 4.88
C GLU A 97 -3.35 -6.55 5.45
N ASN A 98 -2.14 -7.04 5.18
CA ASN A 98 -0.92 -6.51 5.81
C ASN A 98 -0.29 -5.34 5.05
N GLU A 99 -0.47 -5.27 3.72
CA GLU A 99 0.03 -4.17 2.88
C GLU A 99 -0.76 -2.86 3.11
N PHE A 100 -2.08 -2.97 3.30
CA PHE A 100 -2.98 -1.83 3.52
C PHE A 100 -2.71 -1.09 4.84
N PHE A 101 -2.27 -1.81 5.89
CA PHE A 101 -1.92 -1.18 7.16
C PHE A 101 -0.60 -0.41 7.08
N ILE A 102 0.39 -0.93 6.34
CA ILE A 102 1.69 -0.28 6.19
C ILE A 102 1.57 0.94 5.26
N GLU A 103 0.85 0.83 4.14
CA GLU A 103 0.68 1.93 3.18
C GLU A 103 -0.19 3.08 3.72
N SER A 104 -1.21 2.76 4.55
CA SER A 104 -1.99 3.79 5.24
C SER A 104 -1.24 4.45 6.41
N MET A 105 -0.29 3.75 7.03
CA MET A 105 0.62 4.32 8.02
C MET A 105 1.67 5.23 7.36
N THR A 106 2.26 4.84 6.23
CA THR A 106 3.20 5.69 5.49
C THR A 106 2.50 6.93 4.93
N GLY A 107 1.28 6.81 4.39
CA GLY A 107 0.51 7.96 3.92
C GLY A 107 0.18 8.97 5.03
N LYS A 108 -0.15 8.50 6.23
CA LYS A 108 -0.36 9.38 7.41
C LYS A 108 0.92 10.03 7.91
N ILE A 109 2.05 9.31 7.84
CA ILE A 109 3.36 9.85 8.18
C ILE A 109 3.75 10.94 7.18
N ASP A 110 3.53 10.71 5.88
CA ASP A 110 3.78 11.68 4.82
C ASP A 110 2.89 12.91 5.00
N GLU A 111 1.60 12.74 5.29
CA GLU A 111 0.67 13.86 5.54
C GLU A 111 1.09 14.71 6.74
N LYS A 112 1.44 14.06 7.86
CA LYS A 112 1.90 14.75 9.07
C LYS A 112 3.26 15.42 8.89
N PHE A 113 4.15 14.83 8.08
CA PHE A 113 5.44 15.42 7.73
C PHE A 113 5.26 16.63 6.79
N ILE A 114 4.33 16.55 5.84
CA ILE A 114 3.94 17.67 4.97
C ILE A 114 3.33 18.81 5.79
N GLU A 115 2.46 18.50 6.77
CA GLU A 115 1.87 19.49 7.66
C GLU A 115 2.94 20.20 8.50
N LEU A 116 3.80 19.42 9.17
CA LEU A 116 4.87 19.95 10.03
C LEU A 116 5.86 20.80 9.24
N SER A 117 6.21 20.39 8.02
CA SER A 117 7.09 21.16 7.14
C SER A 117 6.45 22.44 6.62
N THR A 118 5.14 22.44 6.35
CA THR A 118 4.39 23.65 5.97
C THR A 118 4.36 24.66 7.13
N ILE A 119 4.08 24.20 8.35
CA ILE A 119 4.13 25.04 9.55
C ILE A 119 5.53 25.64 9.75
N THR A 120 6.57 24.84 9.56
CA THR A 120 7.96 25.31 9.66
C THR A 120 8.26 26.39 8.62
N LYS A 121 7.77 26.23 7.38
CA LYS A 121 7.90 27.24 6.31
C LYS A 121 7.24 28.55 6.70
N ASP A 122 6.01 28.50 7.21
CA ASP A 122 5.26 29.70 7.61
C ASP A 122 5.96 30.45 8.74
N GLN A 123 6.50 29.73 9.73
CA GLN A 123 7.29 30.33 10.80
C GLN A 123 8.56 31.02 10.29
N ILE A 124 9.26 30.43 9.31
CA ILE A 124 10.46 31.02 8.72
C ILE A 124 10.12 32.30 7.94
N VAL A 125 9.02 32.29 7.17
CA VAL A 125 8.55 33.49 6.44
C VAL A 125 8.19 34.61 7.43
N LEU A 126 7.54 34.27 8.53
CA LEU A 126 7.16 35.22 9.57
C LEU A 126 8.41 35.82 10.26
N LEU A 127 9.40 34.99 10.58
CA LEU A 127 10.70 35.43 11.10
C LEU A 127 11.44 36.34 10.10
N GLN A 128 11.42 36.04 8.80
CA GLN A 128 12.01 36.90 7.77
C GLN A 128 11.31 38.26 7.70
N GLY A 129 9.98 38.30 7.83
CA GLY A 129 9.20 39.53 7.92
C GLY A 129 9.61 40.38 9.11
N THR A 130 9.67 39.78 10.30
CA THR A 130 10.07 40.46 11.54
C THR A 130 11.52 40.97 11.49
N ILE A 131 12.44 40.18 10.92
CA ILE A 131 13.85 40.61 10.76
C ILE A 131 13.97 41.79 9.79
N SER A 132 13.15 41.81 8.73
CA SER A 132 13.10 42.92 7.78
C SER A 132 12.55 44.20 8.43
N GLU A 133 11.55 44.08 9.30
CA GLU A 133 11.02 45.20 10.10
C GLU A 133 12.03 45.75 11.11
N LEU A 134 12.89 44.88 11.67
CA LEU A 134 13.94 45.25 12.63
C LEU A 134 15.19 45.86 11.97
N GLY A 135 15.27 45.93 10.63
CA GLY A 135 16.38 46.54 9.90
C GLY A 135 17.72 45.78 10.00
N LEU A 136 17.70 44.53 10.44
CA LEU A 136 18.89 43.69 10.59
C LEU A 136 19.26 43.08 9.23
N ARG A 137 20.49 43.33 8.76
CA ARG A 137 21.01 42.75 7.51
C ARG A 137 21.48 41.32 7.73
N ILE A 138 20.72 40.35 7.22
CA ILE A 138 21.17 38.96 7.10
C ILE A 138 22.13 38.85 5.90
N PRO A 139 23.25 38.11 5.99
CA PRO A 139 24.10 37.80 4.84
C PRO A 139 23.31 37.17 3.70
N ASN A 140 23.38 37.76 2.50
CA ASN A 140 22.58 37.35 1.33
C ASN A 140 22.88 35.91 0.83
N ASN A 141 24.04 35.34 1.17
CA ASN A 141 24.42 34.01 0.68
C ASN A 141 23.59 32.89 1.32
N THR A 142 23.26 32.99 2.61
CA THR A 142 22.46 31.98 3.34
C THR A 142 20.99 31.98 2.91
N ILE A 143 20.43 33.13 2.54
CA ILE A 143 19.01 33.24 2.11
C ILE A 143 18.80 32.65 0.71
N ILE A 144 19.76 32.84 -0.20
CA ILE A 144 19.67 32.35 -1.59
C ILE A 144 19.79 30.83 -1.66
N GLU A 145 20.65 30.23 -0.83
CA GLU A 145 20.77 28.76 -0.73
C GLU A 145 19.51 28.12 -0.13
N GLN A 146 19.00 28.68 0.97
CA GLN A 146 17.74 28.21 1.56
C GLN A 146 16.57 28.30 0.59
N LYS A 147 16.47 29.37 -0.20
CA LYS A 147 15.40 29.54 -1.20
C LYS A 147 15.43 28.47 -2.30
N LYS A 148 16.63 28.05 -2.74
CA LYS A 148 16.77 26.95 -3.71
C LYS A 148 16.33 25.62 -3.13
N GLU A 149 16.68 25.35 -1.87
CA GLU A 149 16.23 24.14 -1.16
C GLU A 149 14.70 24.15 -1.00
N PHE A 150 14.10 25.31 -0.70
CA PHE A 150 12.64 25.48 -0.65
C PHE A 150 11.96 25.25 -2.00
N ASP A 151 12.55 25.70 -3.12
CA ASP A 151 11.99 25.48 -4.46
C ASP A 151 12.05 23.98 -4.85
N THR A 152 13.14 23.29 -4.50
CA THR A 152 13.22 21.82 -4.67
C THR A 152 12.25 21.08 -3.76
N PHE A 153 12.04 21.59 -2.54
CA PHE A 153 11.10 21.03 -1.60
C PHE A 153 9.64 21.26 -2.02
N ASP A 154 9.30 22.43 -2.55
CA ASP A 154 7.96 22.71 -3.11
C ASP A 154 7.66 21.81 -4.31
N LYS A 155 8.68 21.47 -5.12
CA LYS A 155 8.55 20.44 -6.17
C LYS A 155 8.34 19.05 -5.59
N PHE A 156 9.06 18.69 -4.52
CA PHE A 156 8.87 17.41 -3.83
C PHE A 156 7.48 17.29 -3.21
N ILE A 157 7.00 18.34 -2.52
CA ILE A 157 5.65 18.44 -1.97
C ILE A 157 4.60 18.32 -3.08
N LYS A 158 4.79 18.99 -4.24
CA LYS A 158 3.89 18.88 -5.40
C LYS A 158 3.87 17.48 -5.99
N ASN A 159 5.03 16.80 -6.07
CA ASN A 159 5.13 15.44 -6.61
C ASN A 159 4.56 14.39 -5.65
N ALA A 160 4.75 14.57 -4.33
CA ALA A 160 4.16 13.73 -3.29
C ALA A 160 2.63 13.90 -3.20
N LYS A 161 2.12 15.05 -3.64
CA LYS A 161 0.70 15.43 -3.61
C LYS A 161 -0.16 14.85 -4.73
N LYS A 162 0.34 13.92 -5.57
CA LYS A 162 -0.50 13.22 -6.55
C LYS A 162 -1.39 12.19 -5.84
N ASN A 163 -2.48 12.66 -5.23
CA ASN A 163 -3.40 11.83 -4.47
C ASN A 163 -4.43 11.20 -5.41
N ILE A 164 -4.03 10.16 -6.14
CA ILE A 164 -4.92 9.38 -6.99
C ILE A 164 -5.37 8.14 -6.24
N SER A 165 -6.67 8.05 -5.97
CA SER A 165 -7.27 6.92 -5.28
C SER A 165 -8.12 6.09 -6.25
N VAL A 166 -8.00 4.77 -6.22
CA VAL A 166 -8.74 3.88 -7.14
C VAL A 166 -9.68 2.95 -6.37
N ASN A 167 -10.91 2.80 -6.86
CA ASN A 167 -11.89 1.86 -6.30
C ASN A 167 -11.63 0.44 -6.81
N LEU A 168 -11.47 -0.51 -5.89
CA LEU A 168 -11.23 -1.91 -6.22
C LEU A 168 -12.46 -2.66 -6.76
N LYS A 169 -13.68 -2.11 -6.59
CA LYS A 169 -14.93 -2.69 -7.13
C LYS A 169 -15.14 -2.39 -8.62
N LEU A 170 -14.19 -1.75 -9.31
CA LEU A 170 -14.30 -1.48 -10.75
C LEU A 170 -14.30 -2.79 -11.55
N LYS A 171 -15.28 -2.98 -12.43
CA LYS A 171 -15.43 -4.20 -13.26
C LYS A 171 -14.18 -4.56 -14.06
N ASN A 172 -13.41 -3.56 -14.49
CA ASN A 172 -12.19 -3.72 -15.29
C ASN A 172 -10.95 -3.23 -14.53
N ILE A 173 -10.87 -3.51 -13.22
CA ILE A 173 -9.80 -2.98 -12.37
C ILE A 173 -8.40 -3.30 -12.90
N ASP A 174 -8.15 -4.53 -13.37
CA ASP A 174 -6.84 -4.92 -13.87
C ASP A 174 -6.40 -4.06 -15.07
N SER A 175 -7.30 -3.86 -16.03
CA SER A 175 -7.05 -3.00 -17.20
C SER A 175 -6.86 -1.54 -16.81
N VAL A 176 -7.63 -1.04 -15.83
CA VAL A 176 -7.46 0.32 -15.29
C VAL A 176 -6.06 0.48 -14.71
N LEU A 177 -5.62 -0.46 -13.86
CA LEU A 177 -4.32 -0.37 -13.21
C LEU A 177 -3.17 -0.45 -14.21
N SER A 178 -3.21 -1.38 -15.17
CA SER A 178 -2.17 -1.50 -16.20
C SER A 178 -2.01 -0.21 -17.00
N LEU A 179 -3.11 0.37 -17.47
CA LEU A 179 -3.06 1.59 -18.30
C LEU A 179 -2.61 2.82 -17.52
N LEU A 180 -2.97 2.94 -16.24
CA LEU A 180 -2.49 4.00 -15.37
C LEU A 180 -0.97 3.87 -15.13
N MET A 181 -0.47 2.65 -14.91
CA MET A 181 0.96 2.39 -14.72
C MET A 181 1.76 2.66 -16.00
N GLU A 182 1.27 2.21 -17.16
CA GLU A 182 1.89 2.49 -18.48
C GLU A 182 1.97 4.00 -18.76
N SER A 183 1.01 4.77 -18.25
CA SER A 183 0.96 6.22 -18.38
C SER A 183 1.77 6.96 -17.30
N ASN A 184 2.55 6.24 -16.48
CA ASN A 184 3.35 6.77 -15.38
C ASN A 184 2.51 7.55 -14.33
N ILE A 185 1.26 7.12 -14.13
CA ILE A 185 0.34 7.69 -13.16
C ILE A 185 0.46 6.90 -11.86
N LYS A 186 1.08 7.51 -10.85
CA LYS A 186 1.24 6.88 -9.54
C LYS A 186 -0.09 6.90 -8.78
N ILE A 187 -0.54 5.72 -8.36
CA ILE A 187 -1.69 5.54 -7.48
C ILE A 187 -1.22 5.70 -6.04
N SER A 188 -1.93 6.50 -5.25
CA SER A 188 -1.59 6.79 -3.85
C SER A 188 -2.43 5.99 -2.86
N ASN A 189 -3.62 5.54 -3.24
CA ASN A 189 -4.53 4.84 -2.33
C ASN A 189 -5.54 3.97 -3.08
N PHE A 190 -6.09 2.99 -2.37
CA PHE A 190 -7.19 2.14 -2.84
C PHE A 190 -8.38 2.22 -1.89
N PHE A 191 -9.60 2.14 -2.41
CA PHE A 191 -10.81 2.18 -1.60
C PHE A 191 -11.91 1.22 -2.11
N GLY A 192 -13.00 1.07 -1.34
CA GLY A 192 -14.17 0.28 -1.74
C GLY A 192 -14.15 -1.19 -1.34
N LYS A 193 -13.35 -1.62 -0.36
CA LYS A 193 -13.20 -3.04 0.02
C LYS A 193 -14.17 -3.53 1.11
N ASN A 194 -14.66 -2.66 1.99
CA ASN A 194 -15.42 -3.01 3.20
C ASN A 194 -16.84 -2.42 3.29
N ASP A 195 -17.35 -1.79 2.23
CA ASP A 195 -18.74 -1.29 2.23
C ASP A 195 -19.70 -2.45 1.91
N ASP A 196 -20.65 -2.67 2.84
CA ASP A 196 -21.77 -3.61 2.76
C ASP A 196 -22.42 -3.64 1.36
N ASN A 197 -22.69 -4.87 0.88
CA ASN A 197 -23.50 -5.43 -0.22
C ASN A 197 -24.13 -4.59 -1.36
N ASP A 198 -24.09 -3.27 -1.35
CA ASP A 198 -24.63 -2.43 -2.42
C ASP A 198 -23.52 -2.10 -3.41
N GLU A 199 -23.45 -2.90 -4.48
CA GLU A 199 -22.63 -2.57 -5.64
C GLU A 199 -23.21 -1.30 -6.29
N PRO A 200 -22.43 -0.23 -6.46
CA PRO A 200 -22.97 1.02 -6.97
C PRO A 200 -23.38 0.88 -8.44
N ASP A 201 -24.57 1.38 -8.76
CA ASP A 201 -25.10 1.41 -10.13
C ASP A 201 -24.15 2.13 -11.11
N LEU A 202 -23.36 3.09 -10.61
CA LEU A 202 -22.53 3.96 -11.41
C LEU A 202 -21.19 4.31 -10.74
N PHE A 203 -20.11 4.03 -11.46
CA PHE A 203 -18.76 4.47 -11.12
C PHE A 203 -18.42 5.77 -11.85
N ILE A 204 -17.84 6.72 -11.13
CA ILE A 204 -17.51 8.05 -11.64
C ILE A 204 -16.08 8.45 -11.34
N ILE A 205 -15.55 9.40 -12.10
CA ILE A 205 -14.28 10.07 -11.83
C ILE A 205 -14.58 11.32 -11.00
N THR A 206 -14.02 11.43 -9.81
CA THR A 206 -14.20 12.62 -8.96
C THR A 206 -12.87 13.33 -8.77
N PHE A 207 -12.81 14.65 -8.95
CA PHE A 207 -11.56 15.39 -8.84
C PHE A 207 -11.73 16.72 -8.10
N GLY A 208 -10.64 17.17 -7.48
CA GLY A 208 -10.53 18.46 -6.81
C GLY A 208 -10.01 19.57 -7.71
N ARG A 209 -10.15 20.82 -7.26
CA ARG A 209 -9.77 22.03 -8.00
C ARG A 209 -8.27 22.17 -8.32
N ASP A 210 -7.42 21.62 -7.47
CA ASP A 210 -5.96 21.77 -7.49
C ASP A 210 -5.25 20.53 -8.06
N VAL A 211 -5.99 19.55 -8.61
CA VAL A 211 -5.41 18.40 -9.30
C VAL A 211 -4.63 18.89 -10.53
N GLU A 212 -3.47 18.29 -10.79
CA GLU A 212 -2.66 18.63 -11.97
C GLU A 212 -3.44 18.36 -13.27
N LEU A 213 -3.52 19.38 -14.14
CA LEU A 213 -4.33 19.36 -15.36
C LEU A 213 -3.96 18.19 -16.28
N GLU A 214 -2.67 17.99 -16.54
CA GLU A 214 -2.18 16.90 -17.41
C GLU A 214 -2.51 15.52 -16.84
N THR A 215 -2.47 15.39 -15.51
CA THR A 215 -2.87 14.17 -14.82
C THR A 215 -4.37 13.92 -15.04
N LEU A 216 -5.22 14.93 -14.87
CA LEU A 216 -6.66 14.81 -15.11
C LEU A 216 -6.99 14.45 -16.57
N LYS A 217 -6.36 15.13 -17.55
CA LYS A 217 -6.54 14.85 -18.98
C LYS A 217 -6.18 13.41 -19.31
N SER A 218 -5.02 12.95 -18.83
CA SER A 218 -4.54 11.59 -19.05
C SER A 218 -5.49 10.56 -18.46
N VAL A 219 -5.91 10.76 -17.20
CA VAL A 219 -6.86 9.88 -16.52
C VAL A 219 -8.19 9.78 -17.30
N VAL A 220 -8.77 10.91 -17.70
CA VAL A 220 -10.03 10.92 -18.46
C VAL A 220 -9.88 10.17 -19.79
N LYS A 221 -8.78 10.42 -20.52
CA LYS A 221 -8.51 9.77 -21.79
C LYS A 221 -8.36 8.25 -21.68
N ILE A 222 -7.75 7.77 -20.60
CA ILE A 222 -7.57 6.33 -20.33
C ILE A 222 -8.88 5.66 -19.92
N LEU A 223 -9.66 6.32 -19.07
CA LEU A 223 -10.79 5.68 -18.38
C LEU A 223 -12.12 5.75 -19.14
N VAL A 224 -12.30 6.74 -20.03
CA VAL A 224 -13.52 6.86 -20.85
C VAL A 224 -13.72 5.62 -21.74
N PRO A 225 -12.71 5.10 -22.46
CA PRO A 225 -12.83 3.85 -23.22
C PRO A 225 -13.19 2.63 -22.36
N LEU A 226 -12.88 2.66 -21.06
CA LEU A 226 -13.17 1.58 -20.11
C LEU A 226 -14.58 1.68 -19.50
N GLY A 227 -15.37 2.68 -19.89
CA GLY A 227 -16.76 2.85 -19.47
C GLY A 227 -16.97 3.82 -18.31
N LEU A 228 -15.93 4.53 -17.84
CA LEU A 228 -16.10 5.62 -16.87
C LEU A 228 -16.50 6.91 -17.60
N THR A 229 -17.80 7.07 -17.85
CA THR A 229 -18.35 8.16 -18.67
C THR A 229 -18.89 9.34 -17.85
N HIS A 230 -18.56 9.42 -16.57
CA HIS A 230 -19.15 10.37 -15.65
C HIS A 230 -18.09 11.01 -14.78
N LEU A 231 -18.30 12.30 -14.49
CA LEU A 231 -17.33 13.13 -13.81
C LEU A 231 -18.01 13.97 -12.72
N ALA A 232 -17.34 14.09 -11.58
CA ALA A 232 -17.78 14.94 -10.50
C ALA A 232 -16.66 15.72 -9.81
N THR A 233 -17.06 16.74 -9.05
CA THR A 233 -16.16 17.55 -8.25
C THR A 233 -16.22 17.17 -6.78
N THR A 234 -15.12 17.37 -6.06
CA THR A 234 -15.06 17.22 -4.59
C THR A 234 -14.55 18.50 -3.92
N VAL A 235 -14.88 18.65 -2.65
CA VAL A 235 -14.42 19.74 -1.78
C VAL A 235 -12.91 19.60 -1.49
N SER A 236 -12.39 18.38 -1.49
CA SER A 236 -10.97 18.10 -1.33
C SER A 236 -10.19 18.61 -2.54
N LYS A 237 -9.39 19.65 -2.36
CA LYS A 237 -8.83 20.39 -3.50
C LYS A 237 -7.87 19.58 -4.36
N ASN A 238 -7.06 18.70 -3.78
CA ASN A 238 -5.96 18.05 -4.48
C ASN A 238 -6.05 16.52 -4.42
N ILE A 239 -7.24 15.98 -4.71
CA ILE A 239 -7.46 14.52 -4.74
C ILE A 239 -8.23 14.17 -6.02
N LEU A 240 -7.87 13.05 -6.63
CA LEU A 240 -8.57 12.45 -7.75
C LEU A 240 -8.98 11.02 -7.37
N TYR A 241 -10.27 10.73 -7.43
CA TYR A 241 -10.86 9.42 -7.19
C TYR A 241 -11.31 8.80 -8.50
N ILE A 242 -10.91 7.56 -8.73
CA ILE A 242 -11.30 6.74 -9.87
C ILE A 242 -12.27 5.67 -9.38
N GLY A 243 -13.48 5.65 -9.93
CA GLY A 243 -14.52 4.76 -9.46
C GLY A 243 -15.14 5.19 -8.13
N ALA A 244 -15.16 6.50 -7.85
CA ALA A 244 -16.04 6.99 -6.79
C ALA A 244 -17.48 6.64 -7.14
N TYR A 245 -18.33 6.45 -6.14
CA TYR A 245 -19.75 6.22 -6.35
C TYR A 245 -20.54 7.37 -5.73
N THR A 246 -21.68 7.69 -6.34
CA THR A 246 -22.64 8.59 -5.73
C THR A 246 -23.95 7.85 -5.59
N TYR A 247 -24.58 8.00 -4.42
CA TYR A 247 -25.99 7.66 -4.28
C TYR A 247 -26.81 8.68 -5.09
N LYS A 248 -27.98 8.26 -5.55
CA LYS A 248 -28.87 8.85 -6.60
C LYS A 248 -29.22 10.35 -6.51
N THR A 249 -28.67 11.09 -5.54
CA THR A 249 -29.06 12.46 -5.17
C THR A 249 -28.02 13.54 -5.49
N LYS A 250 -26.78 13.19 -5.85
CA LYS A 250 -25.78 14.21 -6.24
C LYS A 250 -25.82 14.44 -7.75
N PRO A 251 -25.72 15.70 -8.21
CA PRO A 251 -25.61 15.98 -9.64
C PRO A 251 -24.26 15.47 -10.15
N ILE A 252 -24.26 14.86 -11.32
CA ILE A 252 -23.08 14.30 -11.99
C ILE A 252 -23.02 14.88 -13.40
N ALA A 253 -21.83 15.21 -13.89
CA ALA A 253 -21.63 15.61 -15.28
C ALA A 253 -21.33 14.37 -16.13
N ILE A 254 -21.97 14.28 -17.30
CA ILE A 254 -21.70 13.25 -18.29
C ILE A 254 -20.49 13.69 -19.12
N LEU A 255 -19.55 12.78 -19.35
CA LEU A 255 -18.42 12.94 -20.27
C LEU A 255 -18.86 12.67 -21.70
N ASP A 256 -19.69 13.58 -22.23
CA ASP A 256 -20.02 13.64 -23.64
C ASP A 256 -18.92 14.32 -24.46
N PHE A 257 -19.08 14.35 -25.79
CA PHE A 257 -18.10 14.97 -26.69
C PHE A 257 -17.79 16.43 -26.33
N GLU A 258 -18.82 17.20 -25.96
CA GLU A 258 -18.67 18.59 -25.53
C GLU A 258 -17.79 18.69 -24.27
N MET A 259 -18.04 17.85 -23.26
CA MET A 259 -17.24 17.87 -22.02
C MET A 259 -15.79 17.42 -22.26
N LEU A 260 -15.56 16.47 -23.18
CA LEU A 260 -14.22 16.05 -23.57
C LEU A 260 -13.45 17.18 -24.26
N GLU A 261 -14.11 17.93 -25.14
CA GLU A 261 -13.52 19.11 -25.79
C GLU A 261 -13.18 20.22 -24.79
N VAL A 262 -14.06 20.45 -23.80
CA VAL A 262 -13.80 21.36 -22.67
C VAL A 262 -12.58 20.92 -21.88
N ILE A 263 -12.45 19.62 -21.57
CA ILE A 263 -11.29 19.09 -20.84
C ILE A 263 -10.01 19.27 -21.66
N GLU A 264 -10.03 18.96 -22.96
CA GLU A 264 -8.85 19.03 -23.81
C GLU A 264 -8.37 20.47 -24.02
N SER A 265 -9.32 21.38 -24.23
CA SER A 265 -9.07 22.81 -24.48
C SER A 265 -8.78 23.64 -23.23
N ALA A 266 -9.02 23.09 -22.03
CA ALA A 266 -8.83 23.81 -20.78
C ALA A 266 -7.35 24.15 -20.52
N ASN A 267 -7.14 25.38 -20.01
CA ASN A 267 -5.84 25.88 -19.58
C ASN A 267 -5.58 25.63 -18.09
N SER A 268 -6.62 25.35 -17.30
CA SER A 268 -6.51 25.03 -15.88
C SER A 268 -7.57 24.03 -15.41
N THR A 269 -7.25 23.26 -14.37
CA THR A 269 -8.20 22.35 -13.71
C THR A 269 -9.38 23.09 -13.09
N SER A 270 -9.16 24.36 -12.68
CA SER A 270 -10.22 25.21 -12.14
C SER A 270 -11.29 25.55 -13.20
N ASP A 271 -10.91 25.70 -14.47
CA ASP A 271 -11.86 25.93 -15.56
C ASP A 271 -12.76 24.71 -15.75
N ILE A 272 -12.16 23.52 -15.79
CA ILE A 272 -12.89 22.24 -15.87
C ILE A 272 -13.82 22.10 -14.66
N PHE A 273 -13.32 22.36 -13.46
CA PHE A 273 -14.09 22.29 -12.22
C PHE A 273 -15.35 23.16 -12.29
N ASN A 274 -15.21 24.42 -12.71
CA ASN A 274 -16.34 25.35 -12.81
C ASN A 274 -17.35 24.91 -13.88
N GLN A 275 -16.88 24.40 -15.03
CA GLN A 275 -17.76 23.89 -16.08
C GLN A 275 -18.55 22.65 -15.63
N VAL A 276 -17.89 21.74 -14.91
CA VAL A 276 -18.53 20.56 -14.31
C VAL A 276 -19.61 20.99 -13.32
N GLU A 277 -19.32 21.94 -12.42
CA GLU A 277 -20.32 22.47 -11.48
C GLU A 277 -21.51 23.15 -12.19
N LEU A 278 -21.27 23.87 -13.28
CA LEU A 278 -22.32 24.50 -14.08
C LEU A 278 -23.21 23.44 -14.74
N LYS A 279 -22.62 22.40 -15.34
CA LYS A 279 -23.35 21.30 -16.00
C LYS A 279 -24.17 20.50 -14.98
N MET A 280 -23.61 20.26 -13.79
CA MET A 280 -24.29 19.67 -12.65
C MET A 280 -25.52 20.47 -12.20
N LYS A 281 -25.42 21.80 -12.08
CA LYS A 281 -26.54 22.66 -11.68
C LYS A 281 -27.67 22.66 -12.71
N LYS A 282 -27.34 22.69 -14.01
CA LYS A 282 -28.34 22.63 -15.10
C LYS A 282 -29.16 21.34 -15.06
N ASN A 283 -28.53 20.20 -14.73
CA ASN A 283 -29.20 18.90 -14.63
C ASN A 283 -30.20 18.80 -13.46
N ILE A 284 -30.05 19.63 -12.41
CA ILE A 284 -31.00 19.69 -11.29
C ILE A 284 -32.25 20.47 -11.69
N THR A 285 -32.10 21.58 -12.43
CA THR A 285 -33.23 22.45 -12.82
C THR A 285 -34.08 21.91 -13.97
N SER A 286 -33.66 20.83 -14.61
CA SER A 286 -34.36 20.19 -15.74
C SER A 286 -35.22 18.99 -15.33
N LYS A 287 -35.26 18.63 -14.03
CA LYS A 287 -36.13 17.61 -13.45
C LYS A 287 -37.23 18.26 -12.63
#